data_AF-A0A059WUP9-F1
#
_entry.id   AF-A0A059WUP9-F1
#
_cell.length_a   1.000
_cell.length_b   1.000
_cell.length_c   1.000
_cell.angle_alpha   90.00
_cell.angle_beta   90.00
_cell.angle_gamma   90.00
#
_symmetry.space_group_name_H-M   'P 1'
#
loop_
_entity.id
_entity.type
_entity.pdbx_description
1 polymer ?
#
loop_
_entity_poly.entity_id
_entity_poly.type
_entity_poly.pdbx_seq_one_letter_code
_entity_poly.pdbx_strand_id
1 'polypeptide(L)'
;QAFSDAGLSGTGFAKLAVAPGRYTGLHALFRAPFALRDGVDGEGIKSRLISFAACRKPIETGPLTLSRAGRYLVLRPVEATPSLDWLAAQCVASFEDFAAPPSATERAEHASPSLNDYQRLLLESFGDPYVLSEYRFSITLTGPLDTAHLERVAQALWPVLEEICASGVTVDGLSLFGESGGRSPMRLLGRYKLGAQG
;
A
#
# COMPACT_ATOMS: atom_id res chain seq x y z
N GLN A 1 2.87 -5.11 -3.40
CA GLN A 1 4.18 -4.85 -4.00
C GLN A 1 3.97 -4.08 -5.29
N ALA A 2 4.40 -2.82 -5.36
CA ALA A 2 4.10 -1.93 -6.49
C ALA A 2 5.34 -1.54 -7.31
N PHE A 3 6.48 -2.19 -7.07
CA PHE A 3 7.75 -1.84 -7.71
C PHE A 3 8.17 -2.94 -8.69
N SER A 4 8.82 -2.53 -9.77
CA SER A 4 9.48 -3.43 -10.71
C SER A 4 10.76 -4.02 -10.08
N ASP A 5 11.19 -5.18 -10.57
CA ASP A 5 12.52 -5.73 -10.23
C ASP A 5 13.63 -4.72 -10.53
N ALA A 6 13.48 -3.89 -11.57
CA ALA A 6 14.47 -2.89 -11.96
C ALA A 6 14.61 -1.71 -10.98
N GLY A 7 13.56 -1.36 -10.23
CA GLY A 7 13.59 -0.24 -9.27
C GLY A 7 14.20 -0.59 -7.90
N LEU A 8 14.40 -1.88 -7.60
CA LEU A 8 14.86 -2.36 -6.29
C LEU A 8 16.12 -3.25 -6.38
N SER A 9 16.64 -3.51 -7.58
CA SER A 9 17.79 -4.41 -7.82
C SER A 9 19.16 -3.79 -7.53
N GLY A 10 19.24 -2.53 -7.09
CA GLY A 10 20.46 -1.99 -6.50
C GLY A 10 20.86 -2.85 -5.30
N THR A 11 22.06 -3.45 -5.34
CA THR A 11 22.57 -4.49 -4.43
C THR A 11 22.53 -4.16 -2.93
N GLY A 12 22.12 -2.95 -2.54
CA GLY A 12 21.87 -2.54 -1.16
C GLY A 12 20.43 -2.77 -0.64
N PHE A 13 19.40 -2.65 -1.50
CA PHE A 13 17.99 -2.66 -1.06
C PHE A 13 17.42 -4.05 -0.82
N ALA A 14 17.90 -5.06 -1.54
CA ALA A 14 17.46 -6.45 -1.42
C ALA A 14 17.74 -7.07 -0.02
N LYS A 15 18.55 -6.41 0.82
CA LYS A 15 18.91 -6.87 2.17
C LYS A 15 18.16 -6.19 3.31
N LEU A 16 17.25 -5.24 3.03
CA LEU A 16 16.36 -4.72 4.07
C LEU A 16 15.41 -5.85 4.51
N ALA A 17 15.70 -6.46 5.66
CA ALA A 17 14.81 -7.41 6.31
C ALA A 17 13.52 -6.66 6.71
N VAL A 18 12.49 -6.79 5.88
CA VAL A 18 11.15 -6.30 6.18
C VAL A 18 10.60 -7.12 7.35
N ALA A 19 9.91 -6.45 8.28
CA ALA A 19 9.35 -7.09 9.46
C ALA A 19 8.40 -8.26 9.13
N PRO A 20 8.23 -9.22 10.06
CA PRO A 20 7.19 -10.23 9.95
C PRO A 20 5.83 -9.53 9.98
N GLY A 21 5.14 -9.51 8.84
CA GLY A 21 3.80 -8.97 8.67
C GLY A 21 3.01 -9.84 7.70
N ARG A 22 1.74 -9.47 7.44
CA ARG A 22 0.91 -10.19 6.46
C ARG A 22 1.51 -10.19 5.05
N TYR A 23 2.43 -9.27 4.74
CA TYR A 23 3.08 -9.12 3.43
C TYR A 23 4.58 -9.30 3.53
N THR A 24 5.18 -9.97 2.54
CA THR A 24 6.63 -10.00 2.34
C THR A 24 7.06 -8.89 1.38
N GLY A 25 8.17 -8.20 1.67
CA GLY A 25 8.77 -7.18 0.80
C GLY A 25 8.21 -5.75 0.92
N LEU A 26 8.92 -4.79 0.33
CA LEU A 26 8.55 -3.37 0.32
C LEU A 26 7.30 -3.14 -0.54
N HIS A 27 6.34 -2.37 -0.02
CA HIS A 27 5.10 -2.09 -0.73
C HIS A 27 4.45 -0.78 -0.26
N ALA A 28 3.69 -0.18 -1.17
CA ALA A 28 2.65 0.79 -0.85
C ALA A 28 1.28 0.12 -1.03
N LEU A 29 0.37 0.35 -0.09
CA LEU A 29 -0.98 -0.19 -0.11
C LEU A 29 -1.91 0.83 -0.77
N PHE A 30 -2.49 0.51 -1.93
CA PHE A 30 -3.46 1.39 -2.61
C PHE A 30 -4.91 1.18 -2.17
N ARG A 31 -5.20 0.01 -1.58
CA ARG A 31 -6.49 -0.36 -1.03
C ARG A 31 -6.26 -1.40 0.06
N ALA A 32 -6.86 -1.22 1.22
CA ALA A 32 -6.79 -2.19 2.30
C ALA A 32 -7.40 -3.54 1.90
N PRO A 33 -6.95 -4.65 2.52
CA PRO A 33 -7.62 -5.93 2.40
C PRO A 33 -9.09 -5.86 2.76
N PHE A 34 -9.88 -6.71 2.13
CA PHE A 34 -11.30 -6.88 2.42
C PHE A 34 -11.69 -8.34 2.22
N ALA A 35 -12.69 -8.80 2.95
CA ALA A 35 -13.34 -10.07 2.69
C ALA A 35 -14.19 -9.98 1.41
N LEU A 36 -14.24 -11.06 0.62
CA LEU A 36 -15.09 -11.12 -0.56
C LEU A 36 -16.56 -11.27 -0.17
N ARG A 37 -17.45 -10.67 -0.94
CA ARG A 37 -18.90 -10.94 -0.84
C ARG A 37 -19.21 -12.40 -1.17
N ASP A 38 -20.29 -12.90 -0.59
CA ASP A 38 -20.81 -14.22 -0.95
C ASP A 38 -21.07 -14.34 -2.45
N GLY A 39 -20.61 -15.45 -3.04
CA GLY A 39 -20.77 -15.73 -4.47
C GLY A 39 -19.76 -15.02 -5.38
N VAL A 40 -18.83 -14.23 -4.83
CA VAL A 40 -17.70 -13.65 -5.57
C VAL A 40 -16.45 -14.51 -5.39
N ASP A 41 -15.77 -14.84 -6.48
CA ASP A 41 -14.45 -15.47 -6.45
C ASP A 41 -13.31 -14.50 -6.79
N GLY A 42 -12.08 -14.97 -6.60
CA GLY A 42 -10.88 -14.17 -6.89
C GLY A 42 -10.62 -13.97 -8.39
N GLU A 43 -11.18 -14.77 -9.29
CA GLU A 43 -10.91 -14.66 -10.74
C GLU A 43 -11.55 -13.40 -11.32
N GLY A 44 -12.75 -13.02 -10.85
CA GLY A 44 -13.38 -11.76 -11.21
C GLY A 44 -12.51 -10.53 -10.88
N ILE A 45 -11.85 -10.55 -9.71
CA ILE A 45 -10.92 -9.50 -9.30
C ILE A 45 -9.71 -9.44 -10.22
N LYS A 46 -9.09 -10.59 -10.52
CA LYS A 46 -7.93 -10.66 -11.42
C LYS A 46 -8.27 -10.10 -12.80
N SER A 47 -9.38 -10.54 -13.38
CA SER A 47 -9.86 -10.07 -14.68
C SER A 47 -10.06 -8.55 -14.69
N ARG A 48 -10.70 -7.99 -13.65
CA ARG A 48 -10.87 -6.54 -13.53
C ARG A 48 -9.55 -5.81 -13.33
N LEU A 49 -8.61 -6.36 -12.57
CA LEU A 49 -7.28 -5.79 -12.36
C LEU A 49 -6.46 -5.69 -13.65
N ILE A 50 -6.57 -6.67 -14.55
CA ILE A 50 -5.93 -6.62 -15.87
C ILE A 50 -6.41 -5.39 -16.65
N SER A 51 -7.73 -5.28 -16.85
CA SER A 51 -8.33 -4.16 -17.59
C SER A 51 -8.10 -2.81 -16.89
N PHE A 52 -8.18 -2.80 -15.55
CA PHE A 52 -7.93 -1.60 -14.75
C PHE A 52 -6.47 -1.12 -14.91
N ALA A 53 -5.49 -2.01 -14.81
CA ALA A 53 -4.08 -1.64 -14.94
C ALA A 53 -3.73 -1.20 -16.37
N ALA A 54 -4.27 -1.87 -17.39
CA ALA A 54 -4.03 -1.56 -18.80
C ALA A 54 -4.53 -0.15 -19.22
N CYS A 55 -5.45 0.46 -18.50
CA CYS A 55 -5.96 1.80 -18.84
C CYS A 55 -5.22 2.94 -18.13
N ARG A 56 -4.11 2.67 -17.43
CA ARG A 56 -3.43 3.67 -16.58
C ARG A 56 -1.96 3.77 -16.92
N LYS A 57 -1.41 4.98 -16.93
CA LYS A 57 0.01 5.21 -17.15
C LYS A 57 0.79 4.94 -15.85
N PRO A 58 2.07 4.52 -15.93
CA PRO A 58 2.97 4.55 -14.79
C PRO A 58 3.01 5.93 -14.14
N ILE A 59 3.23 5.96 -12.82
CA ILE A 59 3.20 7.19 -12.03
C ILE A 59 4.52 7.34 -11.29
N GLU A 60 5.22 8.45 -11.51
CA GLU A 60 6.40 8.81 -10.73
C GLU A 60 5.98 9.38 -9.38
N THR A 61 6.66 8.96 -8.31
CA THR A 61 6.45 9.55 -6.97
C THR A 61 7.10 10.92 -6.81
N GLY A 62 8.06 11.26 -7.68
CA GLY A 62 9.05 12.30 -7.40
C GLY A 62 9.93 11.93 -6.19
N PRO A 63 10.77 12.87 -5.71
CA PRO A 63 11.64 12.64 -4.57
C PRO A 63 10.88 12.14 -3.35
N LEU A 64 11.46 11.18 -2.65
CA LEU A 64 10.93 10.62 -1.42
C LEU A 64 11.71 11.14 -0.22
N THR A 65 11.08 11.08 0.94
CA THR A 65 11.70 11.34 2.23
C THR A 65 11.39 10.22 3.21
N LEU A 66 12.38 9.90 4.04
CA LEU A 66 12.20 9.00 5.17
C LEU A 66 11.40 9.71 6.25
N SER A 67 10.28 9.12 6.66
CA SER A 67 9.39 9.69 7.66
C SER A 67 8.90 8.63 8.66
N ARG A 68 8.25 9.09 9.73
CA ARG A 68 7.62 8.24 10.74
C ARG A 68 6.11 8.23 10.51
N ALA A 69 5.53 7.04 10.51
CA ALA A 69 4.08 6.83 10.58
C ALA A 69 3.79 6.09 11.89
N GLY A 70 3.57 6.83 12.97
CA GLY A 70 3.44 6.26 14.31
C GLY A 70 4.70 5.47 14.71
N ARG A 71 4.57 4.14 14.81
CA ARG A 71 5.66 3.21 15.16
C ARG A 71 6.48 2.70 13.97
N TYR A 72 6.20 3.16 12.76
CA TYR A 72 6.79 2.64 11.54
C TYR A 72 7.70 3.68 10.88
N LEU A 73 8.76 3.21 10.21
CA LEU A 73 9.47 4.01 9.22
C LEU A 73 8.89 3.77 7.84
N VAL A 74 8.67 4.86 7.10
CA VAL A 74 8.10 4.84 5.76
C VAL A 74 8.84 5.79 4.83
N LEU A 75 8.83 5.50 3.53
CA LEU A 75 9.13 6.50 2.50
C LEU A 75 7.83 7.14 2.03
N ARG A 76 7.85 8.45 1.82
CA ARG A 76 6.71 9.18 1.23
C ARG A 76 7.21 10.27 0.28
N PRO A 77 6.41 10.67 -0.72
CA PRO A 77 6.70 11.83 -1.55
C PRO A 77 7.00 13.06 -0.71
N VAL A 78 8.00 13.85 -1.12
CA VAL A 78 8.31 15.16 -0.51
C VAL A 78 7.17 16.14 -0.78
N GLU A 79 6.62 16.11 -2.00
CA GLU A 79 5.49 16.92 -2.43
C GLU A 79 4.24 16.05 -2.62
N ALA A 80 3.06 16.68 -2.58
CA ALA A 80 1.83 15.96 -2.88
C ALA A 80 1.86 15.41 -4.32
N THR A 81 1.40 14.18 -4.50
CA THR A 81 1.36 13.51 -5.81
C THR A 81 -0.09 13.14 -6.14
N PRO A 82 -0.92 14.06 -6.67
CA PRO A 82 -2.35 13.84 -6.86
C PRO A 82 -2.70 12.62 -7.72
N SER A 83 -1.81 12.22 -8.63
CA SER A 83 -1.95 11.01 -9.45
C SER A 83 -1.92 9.72 -8.62
N LEU A 84 -1.14 9.65 -7.54
CA LEU A 84 -1.12 8.51 -6.62
C LEU A 84 -2.39 8.44 -5.79
N ASP A 85 -2.86 9.59 -5.29
CA ASP A 85 -4.11 9.69 -4.53
C ASP A 85 -5.31 9.32 -5.41
N TRP A 86 -5.30 9.78 -6.66
CA TRP A 86 -6.30 9.42 -7.67
C TRP A 86 -6.26 7.92 -8.02
N LEU A 87 -5.09 7.31 -8.08
CA LEU A 87 -4.97 5.86 -8.28
C LEU A 87 -5.58 5.08 -7.11
N ALA A 88 -5.31 5.49 -5.87
CA ALA A 88 -5.90 4.87 -4.68
C ALA A 88 -7.42 5.00 -4.64
N ALA A 89 -7.96 6.20 -4.89
CA ALA A 89 -9.40 6.42 -4.95
C ALA A 89 -10.09 5.55 -6.01
N GLN A 90 -9.45 5.40 -7.18
CA GLN A 90 -9.98 4.52 -8.24
C GLN A 90 -9.91 3.04 -7.87
N CYS A 91 -8.88 2.60 -7.14
CA CYS A 91 -8.83 1.24 -6.57
C CYS A 91 -9.97 1.02 -5.56
N VAL A 92 -10.33 2.02 -4.76
CA VAL A 92 -11.51 1.93 -3.89
C VAL A 92 -12.78 1.84 -4.75
N ALA A 93 -13.02 2.78 -5.65
CA ALA A 93 -14.24 2.80 -6.45
C ALA A 93 -14.43 1.55 -7.34
N SER A 94 -13.35 1.03 -7.93
CA SER A 94 -13.43 -0.03 -8.96
C SER A 94 -13.54 -1.44 -8.39
N PHE A 95 -13.28 -1.64 -7.11
CA PHE A 95 -13.26 -2.97 -6.49
C PHE A 95 -14.20 -3.08 -5.27
N GLU A 96 -14.97 -2.02 -4.98
CA GLU A 96 -15.88 -1.99 -3.83
C GLU A 96 -17.02 -3.00 -3.90
N ASP A 97 -17.52 -3.27 -5.10
CA ASP A 97 -18.56 -4.27 -5.34
C ASP A 97 -18.12 -5.71 -5.03
N PHE A 98 -16.81 -5.98 -4.99
CA PHE A 98 -16.28 -7.26 -4.53
C PHE A 98 -16.17 -7.36 -3.01
N ALA A 99 -16.16 -6.24 -2.30
CA ALA A 99 -15.97 -6.19 -0.85
C ALA A 99 -17.25 -6.51 -0.10
N ALA A 100 -17.17 -7.45 0.83
CA ALA A 100 -18.17 -7.62 1.86
C ALA A 100 -18.19 -6.38 2.77
N PRO A 101 -19.37 -5.99 3.30
CA PRO A 101 -19.43 -4.94 4.30
C PRO A 101 -18.47 -5.23 5.47
N PRO A 102 -17.71 -4.24 5.97
CA PRO A 102 -16.76 -4.44 7.05
C PRO A 102 -17.42 -5.04 8.29
N SER A 103 -16.85 -6.12 8.80
CA SER A 103 -17.30 -6.76 10.04
C SER A 103 -17.04 -5.86 11.25
N ALA A 104 -17.70 -6.16 12.37
CA ALA A 104 -17.41 -5.48 13.63
C ALA A 104 -15.95 -5.65 14.07
N THR A 105 -15.34 -6.81 13.78
CA THR A 105 -13.94 -7.10 14.10
C THR A 105 -12.98 -6.26 13.26
N GLU A 106 -13.16 -6.20 11.93
CA GLU A 106 -12.33 -5.37 11.05
C GLU A 106 -12.43 -3.88 11.44
N ARG A 107 -13.65 -3.41 11.73
CA ARG A 107 -13.83 -2.03 12.21
C ARG A 107 -13.15 -1.78 13.55
N ALA A 108 -13.17 -2.74 14.47
CA ALA A 108 -12.51 -2.60 15.76
C ALA A 108 -10.97 -2.59 15.65
N GLU A 109 -10.39 -3.31 14.68
CA GLU A 109 -8.93 -3.29 14.43
C GLU A 109 -8.43 -1.90 14.00
N HIS A 110 -9.26 -1.15 13.25
CA HIS A 110 -8.93 0.20 12.77
C HIS A 110 -9.56 1.32 13.61
N ALA A 111 -10.36 1.01 14.62
CA ALA A 111 -10.98 1.99 15.49
C ALA A 111 -9.92 2.68 16.37
N SER A 112 -9.97 4.01 16.41
CA SER A 112 -9.16 4.82 17.30
C SER A 112 -9.97 5.98 17.87
N PRO A 113 -9.80 6.33 19.16
CA PRO A 113 -10.42 7.53 19.73
C PRO A 113 -9.96 8.83 19.05
N SER A 114 -8.85 8.80 18.32
CA SER A 114 -8.32 9.94 17.57
C SER A 114 -8.98 10.17 16.21
N LEU A 115 -9.84 9.26 15.74
CA LEU A 115 -10.50 9.43 14.45
C LEU A 115 -11.51 10.57 14.52
N ASN A 116 -11.44 11.48 13.54
CA ASN A 116 -12.45 12.51 13.35
C ASN A 116 -13.74 11.90 12.74
N ASP A 117 -14.82 12.66 12.71
CA ASP A 117 -16.12 12.15 12.25
C ASP A 117 -16.09 11.67 10.79
N TYR A 118 -15.32 12.34 9.92
CA TYR A 118 -15.18 11.92 8.52
C TYR A 118 -14.44 10.58 8.41
N GLN A 119 -13.35 10.40 9.15
CA GLN A 119 -12.60 9.14 9.20
C GLN A 119 -13.43 7.99 9.79
N ARG A 120 -14.33 8.27 10.73
CA ARG A 120 -15.28 7.25 11.24
C ARG A 120 -16.27 6.83 10.15
N LEU A 121 -16.79 7.77 9.37
CA LEU A 121 -17.66 7.45 8.22
C LEU A 121 -16.94 6.61 7.17
N LEU A 122 -15.67 6.91 6.89
CA LEU A 122 -14.84 6.09 5.99
C LEU A 122 -14.63 4.68 6.54
N LEU A 123 -14.31 4.55 7.83
CA LEU A 123 -14.18 3.25 8.50
C LEU A 123 -15.48 2.45 8.46
N GLU A 124 -16.63 3.08 8.67
CA GLU A 124 -17.93 2.41 8.57
C GLU A 124 -18.26 1.94 7.16
N SER A 125 -17.88 2.74 6.15
CA SER A 125 -18.24 2.49 4.75
C SER A 125 -17.28 1.51 4.05
N PHE A 126 -15.98 1.63 4.33
CA PHE A 126 -14.90 0.95 3.59
C PHE A 126 -14.03 0.05 4.47
N GLY A 127 -14.19 0.09 5.79
CA GLY A 127 -13.39 -0.70 6.73
C GLY A 127 -12.01 -0.10 7.03
N ASP A 128 -11.68 1.05 6.43
CA ASP A 128 -10.40 1.74 6.60
C ASP A 128 -10.64 3.26 6.68
N PRO A 129 -10.16 3.96 7.74
CA PRO A 129 -10.34 5.40 7.89
C PRO A 129 -9.42 6.24 6.99
N TYR A 130 -8.44 5.63 6.31
CA TYR A 130 -7.40 6.34 5.55
C TYR A 130 -7.53 6.12 4.03
N VAL A 131 -8.78 6.09 3.54
CA VAL A 131 -9.11 5.95 2.11
C VAL A 131 -9.55 7.28 1.49
N LEU A 132 -9.66 7.32 0.16
CA LEU A 132 -10.14 8.50 -0.59
C LEU A 132 -9.33 9.76 -0.25
N SER A 133 -9.95 10.83 0.25
CA SER A 133 -9.27 12.08 0.58
C SER A 133 -8.36 11.98 1.82
N GLU A 134 -8.50 10.94 2.63
CA GLU A 134 -7.59 10.65 3.76
C GLU A 134 -6.39 9.79 3.34
N TYR A 135 -6.38 9.27 2.11
CA TYR A 135 -5.27 8.45 1.60
C TYR A 135 -3.96 9.25 1.52
N ARG A 136 -2.87 8.64 2.00
CA ARG A 136 -1.52 9.18 1.86
C ARG A 136 -0.59 8.08 1.41
N PHE A 137 -0.03 8.22 0.20
CA PHE A 137 0.93 7.26 -0.32
C PHE A 137 2.14 7.15 0.62
N SER A 138 2.49 5.92 1.00
CA SER A 138 3.72 5.63 1.71
C SER A 138 4.18 4.21 1.45
N ILE A 139 5.49 3.99 1.51
CA ILE A 139 6.14 2.69 1.38
C ILE A 139 6.63 2.29 2.76
N THR A 140 6.07 1.25 3.34
CA THR A 140 6.49 0.78 4.66
C THR A 140 7.85 0.09 4.59
N LEU A 141 8.81 0.57 5.38
CA LEU A 141 10.18 0.03 5.43
C LEU A 141 10.37 -0.96 6.59
N THR A 142 9.76 -0.69 7.73
CA THR A 142 9.95 -1.46 8.96
C THR A 142 8.62 -1.94 9.51
N GLY A 143 8.68 -2.90 10.44
CA GLY A 143 7.57 -3.16 11.36
C GLY A 143 7.47 -2.10 12.45
N PRO A 144 6.59 -2.29 13.44
CA PRO A 144 6.49 -1.39 14.57
C PRO A 144 7.77 -1.42 15.40
N LEU A 145 8.31 -0.24 15.69
CA LEU A 145 9.49 0.01 16.52
C LEU A 145 9.10 0.93 17.68
N ASP A 146 9.84 0.84 18.79
CA ASP A 146 9.74 1.85 19.84
C ASP A 146 10.47 3.15 19.45
N THR A 147 10.25 4.21 20.22
CA THR A 147 10.80 5.54 19.93
C THR A 147 12.33 5.55 19.84
N ALA A 148 13.02 4.81 20.70
CA ALA A 148 14.48 4.79 20.75
C ALA A 148 15.09 4.00 19.59
N HIS A 149 14.38 3.01 19.05
CA HIS A 149 14.79 2.28 17.86
C HIS A 149 14.48 3.05 16.57
N LEU A 150 13.39 3.84 16.53
CA LEU A 150 13.01 4.57 15.32
C LEU A 150 14.12 5.51 14.81
N GLU A 151 14.74 6.29 15.69
CA GLU A 151 15.82 7.21 15.30
C GLU A 151 17.09 6.46 14.88
N ARG A 152 17.50 5.45 15.67
CA ARG A 152 18.70 4.65 15.37
C ARG A 152 18.57 3.91 14.04
N VAL A 153 17.42 3.31 13.77
CA VAL A 153 17.16 2.61 12.50
C VAL A 153 17.08 3.62 11.36
N ALA A 154 16.44 4.78 11.55
CA ALA A 154 16.40 5.81 10.51
C ALA A 154 17.80 6.28 10.10
N GLN A 155 18.68 6.54 11.07
CA GLN A 155 20.07 6.92 10.82
C GLN A 155 20.86 5.82 10.10
N ALA A 156 20.65 4.56 10.49
CA ALA A 156 21.31 3.42 9.86
C ALA A 156 20.81 3.16 8.42
N LEU A 157 19.54 3.45 8.14
CA LEU A 157 18.96 3.29 6.80
C LEU A 157 19.31 4.43 5.86
N TRP A 158 19.56 5.65 6.35
CA TRP A 158 19.74 6.80 5.48
C TRP A 158 20.79 6.61 4.35
N PRO A 159 22.00 6.08 4.60
CA PRO A 159 23.00 5.90 3.54
C PRO A 159 22.57 4.94 2.42
N VAL A 160 21.66 4.01 2.69
CA VAL A 160 21.12 3.11 1.65
C VAL A 160 19.89 3.70 0.97
N LEU A 161 19.20 4.65 1.60
CA LEU A 161 17.99 5.27 1.06
C LEU A 161 18.27 6.54 0.25
N GLU A 162 19.44 7.16 0.38
CA GLU A 162 19.73 8.48 -0.19
C GLU A 162 19.44 8.57 -1.69
N GLU A 163 19.92 7.59 -2.47
CA GLU A 163 19.74 7.57 -3.93
C GLU A 163 18.27 7.43 -4.33
N ILE A 164 17.56 6.45 -3.75
CA ILE A 164 16.13 6.24 -4.08
C ILE A 164 15.25 7.39 -3.59
N CYS A 165 15.65 8.05 -2.50
CA CYS A 165 14.96 9.24 -2.00
C CYS A 165 15.14 10.41 -2.95
N ALA A 166 16.35 10.60 -3.50
CA ALA A 166 16.60 11.65 -4.48
C ALA A 166 15.89 11.38 -5.81
N SER A 167 15.94 10.15 -6.33
CA SER A 167 15.36 9.80 -7.63
C SER A 167 13.85 9.61 -7.60
N GLY A 168 13.30 9.21 -6.45
CA GLY A 168 11.95 8.66 -6.38
C GLY A 168 11.85 7.27 -6.98
N VAL A 169 10.62 6.78 -7.08
CA VAL A 169 10.29 5.49 -7.69
C VAL A 169 9.11 5.63 -8.65
N THR A 170 9.04 4.73 -9.62
CA THR A 170 7.89 4.61 -10.50
C THR A 170 6.94 3.54 -9.99
N VAL A 171 5.67 3.89 -9.82
CA VAL A 171 4.58 2.93 -9.70
C VAL A 171 4.20 2.50 -11.11
N ASP A 172 4.69 1.34 -11.53
CA ASP A 172 4.49 0.77 -12.86
C ASP A 172 3.58 -0.46 -12.86
N GLY A 173 3.04 -0.84 -11.70
CA GLY A 173 2.12 -1.96 -11.59
C GLY A 173 1.40 -2.03 -10.25
N LEU A 174 0.29 -2.76 -10.25
CA LEU A 174 -0.46 -3.12 -9.05
C LEU A 174 -0.30 -4.61 -8.80
N SER A 175 -0.13 -5.00 -7.54
CA SER A 175 -0.10 -6.42 -7.17
C SER A 175 -1.31 -6.79 -6.35
N LEU A 176 -1.93 -7.91 -6.72
CA LEU A 176 -3.01 -8.52 -5.97
C LEU A 176 -2.42 -9.47 -4.92
N PHE A 177 -2.84 -9.29 -3.67
CA PHE A 177 -2.52 -10.17 -2.57
C PHE A 177 -3.80 -10.81 -2.04
N GLY A 178 -3.70 -12.04 -1.56
CA GLY A 178 -4.82 -12.71 -0.92
C GLY A 178 -4.41 -13.94 -0.13
N GLU A 179 -5.35 -14.45 0.65
CA GLU A 179 -5.24 -15.69 1.41
C GLU A 179 -6.60 -16.42 1.39
N SER A 180 -6.58 -17.74 1.55
CA SER A 180 -7.79 -18.58 1.58
C SER A 180 -8.45 -18.65 2.96
N GLY A 181 -8.12 -17.73 3.87
CA GLY A 181 -8.53 -17.73 5.28
C GLY A 181 -7.55 -18.47 6.22
N GLY A 182 -7.71 -18.21 7.52
CA GLY A 182 -6.80 -18.66 8.59
C GLY A 182 -5.78 -17.59 9.00
N ARG A 183 -4.82 -17.93 9.88
CA ARG A 183 -3.65 -17.06 10.18
C ARG A 183 -2.55 -17.22 9.12
N SER A 184 -2.92 -17.35 7.86
CA SER A 184 -1.94 -17.53 6.79
C SER A 184 -1.33 -16.17 6.41
N PRO A 185 -0.07 -16.09 6.01
CA PRO A 185 0.46 -14.87 5.42
C PRO A 185 -0.23 -14.63 4.07
N MET A 186 -0.51 -13.36 3.74
CA MET A 186 -0.99 -13.01 2.41
C MET A 186 0.06 -13.33 1.38
N ARG A 187 -0.38 -13.91 0.26
CA ARG A 187 0.50 -14.30 -0.84
C ARG A 187 0.24 -13.41 -2.04
N LEU A 188 1.30 -13.16 -2.81
CA LEU A 188 1.18 -12.51 -4.10
C LEU A 188 0.41 -13.45 -5.05
N LEU A 189 -0.75 -13.00 -5.53
CA LEU A 189 -1.58 -13.72 -6.48
C LEU A 189 -1.31 -13.31 -7.93
N GLY A 190 -0.77 -12.11 -8.14
CA GLY A 190 -0.37 -11.61 -9.45
C GLY A 190 0.05 -10.15 -9.42
N ARG A 191 0.84 -9.74 -10.41
CA ARG A 191 1.25 -8.36 -10.64
C ARG A 191 0.81 -7.91 -12.04
N TYR A 192 0.17 -6.75 -12.10
CA TYR A 192 -0.51 -6.22 -13.28
C TYR A 192 0.14 -4.89 -13.64
N LYS A 193 0.81 -4.84 -14.78
CA LYS A 193 1.56 -3.66 -15.22
C LYS A 193 0.59 -2.54 -15.60
N LEU A 194 0.88 -1.32 -15.14
CA LEU A 194 0.21 -0.11 -15.63
C LEU A 194 0.69 0.16 -17.06
N GLY A 195 -0.24 0.32 -17.99
CA GLY A 195 0.14 0.66 -19.36
C GLY A 195 -1.02 1.05 -20.25
N ALA A 196 -1.45 2.32 -20.19
CA ALA A 196 -2.20 2.92 -21.28
C ALA A 196 -1.27 3.08 -22.49
N GLN A 197 -1.59 2.43 -23.62
CA GLN A 197 -0.98 2.85 -24.89
C GLN A 197 -1.35 4.32 -25.13
N GLY A 198 -0.32 5.12 -25.41
CA GLY A 198 -0.45 6.55 -25.62
C GLY A 198 -1.32 6.90 -26.83
#